data_AF-A0A9E1JCN0-F1
#
_entry.id   AF-A0A9E1JCN0-F1
#
_cell.length_a   1.000
_cell.length_b   1.000
_cell.length_c   1.000
_cell.angle_alpha   90.00
_cell.angle_beta   90.00
_cell.angle_gamma   90.00
#
_symmetry.space_group_name_H-M   'P 1'
#
loop_
_entity.id
_entity.type
_entity.pdbx_description
1 polymer ?
#
loop_
_entity_poly.entity_id
_entity_poly.type
_entity_poly.pdbx_seq_one_letter_code
_entity_poly.pdbx_strand_id
1 'polypeptide(L)' 'MKQKIIFFITLLILVNLKAFSLENVNIVFKIDEEIITNIDVKKEAKFLVALNTNLETLNEKKLTD' A
#
# COMPACT_ATOMS: atom_id res chain seq x y z
N MET A 1 -15.01 39.57 13.98
CA MET A 1 -15.11 39.19 12.54
C MET A 1 -13.84 38.56 12.00
N LYS A 2 -12.65 39.17 12.19
CA LYS A 2 -11.36 38.65 11.72
C LYS A 2 -11.03 37.21 12.18
N GLN A 3 -11.26 36.87 13.45
CA GLN A 3 -11.02 35.50 13.96
C GLN A 3 -11.89 34.43 13.30
N LYS A 4 -13.16 34.76 13.00
CA LYS A 4 -14.08 33.85 12.29
C LYS A 4 -13.62 33.61 10.84
N ILE A 5 -13.08 34.65 10.20
CA ILE A 5 -12.51 34.56 8.85
C ILE A 5 -11.25 33.68 8.84
N ILE A 6 -10.34 33.88 9.80
CA ILE A 6 -9.14 33.06 9.95
C ILE A 6 -9.52 31.59 10.18
N PHE A 7 -10.47 31.34 11.08
CA PHE A 7 -10.98 29.99 11.33
C PHE A 7 -11.56 29.35 10.05
N PHE A 8 -12.34 30.11 9.28
CA PHE A 8 -12.93 29.63 8.04
C PHE A 8 -11.87 29.29 6.98
N ILE A 9 -10.82 30.12 6.87
CA ILE A 9 -9.69 29.87 5.97
C ILE A 9 -8.94 28.59 6.38
N THR A 10 -8.65 28.43 7.68
CA THR A 10 -7.98 27.23 8.20
C THR A 10 -8.80 25.97 7.91
N LEU A 11 -10.13 26.04 8.09
CA LEU A 11 -11.02 24.93 7.78
C LEU A 11 -10.98 24.57 6.29
N LEU A 12 -10.99 25.58 5.41
CA LEU A 12 -10.91 25.38 3.97
C LEU A 12 -9.61 24.66 3.55
N ILE A 13 -8.48 25.02 4.17
CA ILE A 13 -7.18 24.39 3.90
C ILE A 13 -7.18 22.92 4.33
N LEU A 14 -7.73 22.61 5.51
CA LEU A 14 -7.78 21.24 6.03
C LEU A 14 -8.60 20.29 5.14
N VAL A 15 -9.70 20.77 4.57
CA VAL A 15 -10.56 19.95 3.68
C VAL A 15 -9.88 19.65 2.34
N ASN A 16 -8.87 20.43 1.93
CA ASN A 16 -8.16 20.24 0.67
C ASN A 16 -6.89 19.36 0.79
N LEU A 17 -6.63 18.78 1.96
CA LEU A 17 -5.52 17.85 2.14
C LEU A 17 -5.83 16.52 1.44
N LYS A 18 -5.20 16.31 0.27
CA LYS A 18 -5.23 15.02 -0.41
C LYS A 18 -4.29 14.05 0.30
N ALA A 19 -4.81 12.89 0.69
CA ALA A 19 -3.97 11.79 1.15
C ALA A 19 -3.38 11.07 -0.06
N PHE A 20 -2.04 10.99 -0.11
CA PHE A 20 -1.34 10.13 -1.05
C PHE A 20 -0.81 8.90 -0.31
N SER A 21 -0.95 7.73 -0.90
CA SER A 21 -0.31 6.52 -0.38
C SER A 21 1.20 6.68 -0.47
N LEU A 22 1.91 6.28 0.59
CA LEU A 22 3.37 6.23 0.58
C LEU A 22 3.89 5.11 -0.34
N GLU A 23 3.12 4.02 -0.46
CA GLU A 23 3.44 2.90 -1.34
C GLU A 23 2.57 2.91 -2.60
N ASN A 24 3.18 2.63 -3.75
CA ASN A 24 2.46 2.40 -4.99
C ASN A 24 1.83 1.00 -4.94
N VAL A 25 0.53 0.96 -4.72
CA VAL A 25 -0.26 -0.28 -4.75
C VAL A 25 -0.77 -0.50 -6.16
N ASN A 26 -0.43 -1.64 -6.75
CA ASN A 26 -0.98 -2.06 -8.03
C ASN A 26 -1.69 -3.41 -7.87
N ILE A 27 -2.73 -3.59 -8.68
CA ILE A 27 -3.42 -4.87 -8.80
C ILE A 27 -2.54 -5.75 -9.69
N VAL A 28 -2.11 -6.89 -9.17
CA VAL A 28 -1.28 -7.85 -9.89
C VAL A 28 -2.17 -8.94 -10.50
N PHE A 29 -3.12 -9.46 -9.72
CA PHE A 29 -4.06 -10.47 -10.17
C PHE A 29 -5.48 -10.20 -9.65
N LYS A 30 -6.46 -10.80 -10.32
CA LYS A 30 -7.80 -11.03 -9.77
C LYS A 30 -8.05 -12.53 -9.83
N ILE A 31 -8.20 -13.18 -8.68
CA ILE A 31 -8.48 -14.61 -8.59
C ILE A 31 -9.90 -14.73 -8.03
N ASP A 32 -10.78 -15.37 -8.79
CA ASP A 32 -12.22 -15.35 -8.54
C ASP A 32 -12.75 -13.91 -8.38
N GLU A 33 -13.25 -13.56 -7.19
CA GLU A 33 -13.73 -12.20 -6.85
C GLU A 33 -12.78 -11.44 -5.93
N GLU A 34 -11.57 -11.95 -5.70
CA GLU A 34 -10.56 -11.31 -4.86
C GLU A 34 -9.47 -10.62 -5.69
N ILE A 35 -9.13 -9.40 -5.29
CA ILE A 35 -8.07 -8.59 -5.89
C ILE A 35 -6.78 -8.86 -5.12
N ILE A 36 -5.75 -9.33 -5.82
CA ILE A 36 -4.43 -9.57 -5.27
C ILE A 36 -3.51 -8.42 -5.69
N THR A 37 -2.90 -7.75 -4.72
CA THR A 37 -2.00 -6.61 -4.95
C THR A 37 -0.53 -7.02 -4.85
N ASN A 38 0.39 -6.14 -5.27
CA ASN A 38 1.82 -6.33 -5.05
C ASN A 38 2.20 -6.46 -3.57
N ILE A 39 1.44 -5.81 -2.68
CA ILE A 39 1.66 -5.94 -1.24
C ILE A 39 1.35 -7.36 -0.77
N ASP A 40 0.28 -7.96 -1.27
CA ASP A 40 -0.13 -9.32 -0.92
C ASP A 40 0.92 -10.35 -1.38
N VAL A 41 1.36 -10.24 -2.64
CA VAL A 41 2.42 -11.10 -3.19
C VAL A 41 3.71 -11.00 -2.37
N LYS A 42 4.13 -9.78 -2.01
CA LYS A 42 5.33 -9.56 -1.19
C LYS A 42 5.19 -10.12 0.22
N LYS A 43 4.00 -10.00 0.80
CA LYS A 43 3.70 -10.53 2.14
C LYS A 43 3.72 -12.04 2.15
N GLU A 44 3.11 -12.68 1.16
CA GLU A 44 3.09 -14.14 1.03
C GLU A 44 4.49 -14.70 0.77
N ALA A 45 5.27 -14.08 -0.12
CA ALA A 45 6.65 -14.47 -0.36
C ALA A 45 7.49 -14.45 0.94
N LYS A 46 7.35 -13.40 1.76
CA LYS A 46 8.01 -13.33 3.08
C LYS A 46 7.53 -14.40 4.05
N PHE A 47 6.23 -14.69 4.05
CA PHE A 47 5.66 -15.73 4.90
C PHE A 47 6.23 -17.10 4.54
N LEU A 48 6.29 -17.43 3.26
CA LEU A 48 6.87 -18.69 2.78
C LEU A 48 8.35 -18.81 3.15
N VAL A 49 9.13 -17.74 2.97
CA VAL A 49 10.54 -17.71 3.40
C VAL A 49 10.69 -17.93 4.90
N ALA A 50 9.84 -17.31 5.72
CA ALA A 50 9.86 -17.50 7.17
C ALA A 50 9.49 -18.95 7.58
N LEU A 51 8.66 -19.64 6.80
CA LEU A 51 8.32 -21.04 7.03
C LEU A 51 9.43 -22.01 6.59
N ASN A 52 10.19 -21.66 5.56
CA ASN A 52 11.26 -22.49 5.02
C ASN A 52 12.43 -21.63 4.55
N THR A 53 13.46 -21.54 5.40
CA THR A 53 14.66 -20.73 5.14
C THR A 53 15.45 -21.17 3.91
N ASN A 54 15.25 -22.39 3.39
CA ASN A 54 15.84 -22.79 2.10
C ASN A 54 15.34 -21.93 0.93
N LEU A 55 14.15 -21.32 1.07
CA LEU A 55 13.57 -20.41 0.10
C LEU A 55 14.26 -19.03 0.09
N GLU A 56 15.08 -18.68 1.09
CA GLU A 56 15.91 -17.46 1.05
C GLU A 56 16.91 -17.47 -0.12
N THR A 57 17.32 -18.67 -0.56
CA THR A 57 18.25 -18.84 -1.68
C THR A 57 17.57 -18.79 -3.04
N LEU A 58 16.23 -18.80 -3.09
CA LEU A 58 15.50 -18.61 -4.32
C LEU A 58 15.55 -17.12 -4.71
N ASN A 59 15.92 -16.85 -5.95
CA ASN A 59 15.90 -15.48 -6.48
C ASN A 59 14.51 -14.86 -6.27
N GLU A 60 14.43 -13.70 -5.60
CA GLU A 60 13.18 -12.99 -5.31
C GLU A 60 12.31 -12.83 -6.56
N LYS A 61 12.93 -12.61 -7.73
CA LYS A 61 12.23 -12.54 -9.01
C LYS A 61 11.43 -13.80 -9.34
N LYS A 62 11.98 -14.99 -9.08
CA LYS A 62 11.26 -16.26 -9.32
C LYS A 62 10.11 -16.50 -8.36
N LEU A 63 10.07 -15.80 -7.24
CA LEU A 63 8.99 -15.90 -6.24
C LEU A 63 7.86 -14.90 -6.52
N THR A 64 8.14 -13.81 -7.25
CA THR A 64 7.19 -12.72 -7.49
C THR A 64 6.80 -12.50 -8.94
N ASP A 65 7.57 -13.04 -9.91
CA ASP A 65 7.25 -13.09 -11.35
C ASP A 65 6.35 -14.29 -11.68
#